data_AF-A0AAN5CB72-F1
#
_entry.id   AF-A0AAN5CB72-F1
#
_cell.length_a   1.000
_cell.length_b   1.000
_cell.length_c   1.000
_cell.angle_alpha   90.00
_cell.angle_beta   90.00
_cell.angle_gamma   90.00
#
_symmetry.space_group_name_H-M   'P 1'
#
loop_
_entity.id
_entity.type
_entity.pdbx_description
1 polymer ?
#
loop_
_entity_poly.entity_id
_entity_poly.type
_entity_poly.pdbx_seq_one_letter_code
_entity_poly.pdbx_strand_id
1 'polypeptide(L)'
;MLLRASLVLGTLVALARSSCTSIDHQACDELCKTDSFWYGHCIGWDGTDFSCTCFEYRAPLSGEACKPKQNECQKKCKFGGKDGGFCYPRNDRGLERNRTGCECFKSLPPEMLRRRRRHAASKRSYKI
;
A
#
# COMPACT_ATOMS: atom_id res chain seq x y z
N MET A 1 46.24 -49.79 6.34
CA MET A 1 46.31 -48.31 6.31
C MET A 1 45.12 -47.81 5.50
N LEU A 2 44.10 -47.31 6.20
CA LEU A 2 42.83 -46.84 5.63
C LEU A 2 43.01 -45.41 5.08
N LEU A 3 43.09 -45.27 3.75
CA LEU A 3 42.96 -43.96 3.11
C LEU A 3 41.48 -43.59 3.06
N ARG A 4 41.08 -42.72 3.99
CA ARG A 4 39.74 -42.14 4.10
C ARG A 4 39.43 -41.33 2.85
N ALA A 5 38.43 -41.79 2.10
CA ALA A 5 37.71 -40.98 1.13
C ALA A 5 36.89 -39.94 1.90
N SER A 6 37.45 -38.74 2.10
CA SER A 6 36.70 -37.59 2.59
C SER A 6 35.90 -37.02 1.42
N LEU A 7 34.69 -37.54 1.24
CA LEU A 7 33.62 -36.87 0.52
C LEU A 7 33.37 -35.53 1.21
N VAL A 8 33.98 -34.46 0.71
CA VAL A 8 33.49 -33.10 0.94
C VAL A 8 32.22 -32.99 0.10
N LEU A 9 31.11 -33.50 0.63
CA LEU A 9 29.79 -32.96 0.31
C LEU A 9 29.80 -31.53 0.86
N GLY A 10 30.42 -30.62 0.09
CA GLY A 10 30.21 -29.20 0.22
C GLY A 10 28.75 -28.98 -0.11
N THR A 11 27.92 -29.05 0.92
CA THR A 11 26.53 -28.65 0.89
C THR A 11 26.49 -27.29 0.22
N LEU A 12 25.98 -27.27 -1.00
CA LEU A 12 25.34 -26.13 -1.63
C LEU A 12 24.23 -25.70 -0.68
N VAL A 13 24.57 -24.99 0.40
CA VAL A 13 23.66 -24.06 1.04
C VAL A 13 23.60 -22.90 0.07
N ALA A 14 22.88 -23.12 -1.03
CA ALA A 14 22.38 -22.05 -1.85
C ALA A 14 21.70 -21.11 -0.85
N LEU A 15 22.23 -19.88 -0.71
CA LEU A 15 21.53 -18.81 -0.01
C LEU A 15 20.22 -18.61 -0.76
N ALA A 16 19.20 -19.38 -0.39
CA ALA A 16 17.83 -19.10 -0.70
C ALA A 16 17.52 -17.83 0.09
N ARG A 17 17.81 -16.67 -0.50
CA ARG A 17 17.12 -15.43 -0.16
C ARG A 17 15.65 -15.70 -0.47
N SER A 18 14.97 -16.32 0.48
CA SER A 18 13.60 -16.73 0.29
C SER A 18 12.75 -15.46 0.27
N SER A 19 11.87 -15.39 -0.72
CA SER A 19 10.91 -14.30 -0.85
C SER A 19 10.05 -14.30 0.40
N CYS A 20 9.93 -13.14 1.06
CA CYS A 20 9.04 -12.97 2.18
C CYS A 20 7.60 -13.38 1.82
N THR A 21 6.95 -14.10 2.72
CA THR A 21 5.52 -14.42 2.65
C THR A 21 4.70 -13.28 3.24
N SER A 22 3.37 -13.33 3.06
CA SER A 22 2.46 -12.36 3.69
C SER A 22 2.54 -12.37 5.21
N ILE A 23 2.80 -13.52 5.83
CA ILE A 23 2.94 -13.67 7.27
C ILE A 23 4.22 -12.96 7.74
N ASP A 24 5.30 -13.08 7.00
CA ASP A 24 6.60 -12.45 7.33
C ASP A 24 6.51 -10.93 7.25
N HIS A 25 5.77 -10.39 6.27
CA HIS A 25 5.48 -8.97 6.20
C HIS A 25 4.67 -8.48 7.39
N GLN A 26 3.68 -9.26 7.85
CA GLN A 26 2.88 -8.92 9.03
C GLN A 26 3.72 -8.96 10.31
N ALA A 27 4.59 -9.96 10.47
CA ALA A 27 5.49 -10.05 11.62
C ALA A 27 6.44 -8.84 11.69
N CYS A 28 7.06 -8.46 10.56
CA CYS A 28 7.89 -7.26 10.50
C CYS A 28 7.11 -5.98 10.82
N ASP A 29 5.85 -5.88 10.41
CA ASP A 29 5.01 -4.72 10.68
C ASP A 29 4.76 -4.53 12.18
N GLU A 30 4.42 -5.61 12.89
CA GLU A 30 4.19 -5.57 14.34
C GLU A 30 5.47 -5.33 15.15
N LEU A 31 6.60 -5.90 14.71
CA LEU A 31 7.91 -5.63 15.32
C LEU A 31 8.26 -4.15 15.22
N CYS A 32 8.18 -3.55 14.02
CA CYS A 32 8.50 -2.15 13.82
C CYS A 32 7.59 -1.21 14.62
N LYS A 33 6.29 -1.54 14.78
CA LYS A 33 5.37 -0.75 15.61
C LYS A 33 5.73 -0.79 17.09
N THR A 34 6.31 -1.89 17.58
CA THR A 34 6.79 -1.99 18.97
C THR A 34 7.89 -0.97 19.23
N ASP A 35 8.73 -0.71 18.22
CA ASP A 35 9.78 0.31 18.26
C ASP A 35 9.29 1.71 17.80
N SER A 36 7.98 1.96 17.86
CA SER A 36 7.33 3.24 17.51
C SER A 36 7.48 3.68 16.05
N PHE A 37 7.77 2.75 15.12
CA PHE A 37 7.66 3.01 13.69
C PHE A 37 6.22 2.84 13.21
N TRP A 38 5.88 3.46 12.08
CA TRP A 38 4.50 3.47 11.58
C TRP A 38 4.12 2.16 10.87
N TYR A 39 5.06 1.58 10.12
CA TYR A 39 4.91 0.27 9.49
C TYR A 39 6.27 -0.39 9.21
N GLY A 40 6.25 -1.70 9.00
CA GLY A 40 7.42 -2.52 8.67
C GLY A 40 7.22 -3.37 7.41
N HIS A 41 8.31 -3.74 6.74
CA HIS A 41 8.27 -4.64 5.59
C HIS A 41 9.46 -5.60 5.56
N CYS A 42 9.19 -6.90 5.42
CA CYS A 42 10.21 -7.91 5.21
C CYS A 42 10.93 -7.70 3.87
N ILE A 43 12.28 -7.70 3.90
CA ILE A 43 13.16 -7.60 2.72
C ILE A 43 13.89 -8.92 2.42
N GLY A 44 13.87 -9.87 3.34
CA GLY A 44 14.39 -11.21 3.14
C GLY A 44 14.18 -12.10 4.36
N TRP A 45 14.07 -13.40 4.10
CA TRP A 45 14.05 -14.45 5.11
C TRP A 45 15.13 -15.48 4.74
N ASP A 46 16.01 -15.79 5.70
CA ASP A 46 17.08 -16.78 5.53
C ASP A 46 16.78 -18.13 6.21
N GLY A 47 15.58 -18.27 6.76
CA GLY A 47 15.13 -19.48 7.48
C GLY A 47 15.27 -19.39 9.00
N THR A 48 16.02 -18.40 9.50
CA THR A 48 16.22 -18.17 10.94
C THR A 48 15.78 -16.78 11.37
N ASP A 49 16.14 -15.75 10.62
CA ASP A 49 15.89 -14.36 10.97
C ASP A 49 15.18 -13.60 9.83
N PHE A 50 14.22 -12.74 10.21
CA PHE A 50 13.61 -11.80 9.27
C PHE A 50 14.51 -10.58 9.16
N SER A 51 14.90 -10.25 7.93
CA SER A 51 15.41 -8.92 7.62
C SER A 51 14.22 -7.99 7.40
N CYS A 52 13.96 -7.08 8.33
CA CYS A 52 12.88 -6.09 8.24
C CYS A 52 13.43 -4.69 7.88
N THR A 53 12.64 -3.89 7.17
CA THR A 53 12.83 -2.43 7.08
C THR A 53 11.67 -1.75 7.80
N CYS A 54 11.98 -0.93 8.80
CA CYS A 54 11.01 -0.11 9.52
C CYS A 54 10.94 1.30 8.95
N PHE A 55 9.74 1.86 8.87
CA PHE A 55 9.51 3.17 8.27
C PHE A 55 8.83 4.09 9.28
N GLU A 56 9.46 5.25 9.52
CA GLU A 56 8.89 6.30 10.36
C GLU A 56 7.59 6.85 9.76
N TYR A 57 6.80 7.56 10.57
CA TYR A 57 5.65 8.31 10.08
C TYR A 57 6.10 9.30 9.01
N ARG A 58 5.93 8.90 7.75
CA ARG A 58 6.06 9.80 6.63
C ARG A 58 4.73 10.51 6.50
N ALA A 59 4.68 11.76 7.01
CA ALA A 59 3.52 12.62 6.85
C ALA A 59 3.02 12.51 5.39
N PRO A 60 1.70 12.34 5.18
CA PRO A 60 1.16 12.26 3.83
C PRO A 60 1.69 13.45 3.05
N LEU A 61 2.26 13.17 1.87
CA LEU A 61 2.79 14.20 0.98
C LEU A 61 1.75 15.32 0.87
N SER A 62 2.21 16.57 0.97
CA SER A 62 1.31 17.74 1.03
C SER A 62 0.23 17.65 -0.05
N GLY A 63 -1.04 17.67 0.38
CA GLY A 63 -2.20 17.65 -0.53
C GLY A 63 -2.26 18.85 -1.46
N GLU A 64 -1.41 19.86 -1.23
CA GLU A 64 -1.26 21.01 -2.12
C GLU A 64 -0.82 20.62 -3.54
N ALA A 65 0.00 19.57 -3.69
CA ALA A 65 0.40 19.08 -5.00
C ALA A 65 -0.81 18.63 -5.84
N CYS A 66 -1.92 18.26 -5.20
CA CYS A 66 -3.15 17.82 -5.84
C CYS A 66 -4.17 18.94 -6.08
N LYS A 67 -4.03 20.12 -5.47
CA LYS A 67 -4.94 21.26 -5.70
C LYS A 67 -5.15 21.56 -7.20
N PRO A 68 -4.11 21.66 -8.05
CA PRO A 68 -4.31 21.94 -9.48
C PRO A 68 -4.87 20.74 -10.27
N LYS A 69 -4.58 19.50 -9.84
CA LYS A 69 -4.89 18.28 -10.60
C LYS A 69 -6.21 17.61 -10.21
N GLN A 70 -6.79 17.97 -9.07
CA GLN A 70 -8.02 17.36 -8.57
C GLN A 70 -9.16 17.46 -9.59
N ASN A 71 -9.34 18.62 -10.23
CA ASN A 71 -10.39 18.81 -11.24
C ASN A 71 -10.14 17.97 -12.50
N GLU A 72 -8.89 17.81 -12.91
CA GLU A 72 -8.50 16.97 -14.04
C GLU A 72 -8.82 15.50 -13.78
N CYS A 73 -8.40 14.96 -12.63
CA CYS A 73 -8.72 13.59 -12.23
C CYS A 73 -10.24 13.37 -12.19
N GLN A 74 -10.99 14.35 -11.68
CA GLN A 74 -12.45 14.27 -11.61
C GLN A 74 -13.09 14.22 -12.99
N LYS A 75 -12.66 15.06 -13.93
CA LYS A 75 -13.17 15.06 -15.32
C LYS A 75 -12.81 13.78 -16.06
N LYS A 76 -11.56 13.31 -15.93
CA LYS A 76 -11.07 12.08 -16.57
C LYS A 76 -11.91 10.86 -16.17
N CYS A 77 -12.19 10.71 -14.88
CA CYS A 77 -13.00 9.61 -14.39
C CYS A 77 -14.48 9.72 -14.79
N LYS A 78 -15.03 10.94 -14.83
CA LYS A 78 -16.39 11.18 -15.34
C LYS A 78 -16.54 10.82 -16.81
N PHE A 79 -15.54 11.16 -17.63
CA PHE A 79 -15.51 10.78 -19.05
C PHE A 79 -15.48 9.25 -19.23
N GLY A 80 -14.81 8.53 -18.33
CA GLY A 80 -14.80 7.07 -18.28
C GLY A 80 -16.05 6.42 -17.65
N GLY A 81 -17.13 7.16 -17.41
CA GLY A 81 -18.39 6.62 -16.88
C GLY A 81 -18.38 6.32 -15.38
N LYS A 82 -17.42 6.86 -14.61
CA LYS A 82 -17.41 6.80 -13.15
C LYS A 82 -17.99 8.08 -12.55
N ASP A 83 -18.41 8.03 -11.28
CA ASP A 83 -18.99 9.20 -10.59
C ASP A 83 -18.00 10.37 -10.42
N GLY A 84 -16.70 10.08 -10.51
CA GLY A 84 -15.61 11.03 -10.37
C GLY A 84 -14.32 10.34 -9.98
N GLY A 85 -13.32 11.14 -9.62
CA GLY A 85 -12.03 10.66 -9.17
C GLY A 85 -11.35 11.67 -8.26
N PHE A 86 -10.21 11.26 -7.71
CA PHE A 86 -9.40 12.05 -6.80
C PHE A 86 -7.93 11.98 -7.19
N CYS A 87 -7.22 13.07 -6.92
CA CYS A 87 -5.79 13.13 -7.01
C CYS A 87 -5.19 12.64 -5.68
N TYR A 88 -4.10 11.89 -5.77
CA TYR A 88 -3.29 11.53 -4.60
C TYR A 88 -1.80 11.75 -4.91
N PRO A 89 -1.01 12.24 -3.95
CA PRO A 89 0.42 12.37 -4.14
C PRO A 89 1.09 10.99 -4.11
N ARG A 90 2.05 10.77 -5.03
CA ARG A 90 2.77 9.51 -5.19
C ARG A 90 4.06 9.50 -4.37
N ASN A 91 4.25 8.40 -3.67
CA ASN A 91 5.43 8.15 -2.85
C ASN A 91 6.52 7.43 -3.66
N ASP A 92 7.03 8.09 -4.70
CA ASP A 92 8.08 7.50 -5.52
C ASP A 92 9.43 7.68 -4.81
N ARG A 93 10.27 6.65 -4.76
CA ARG A 93 11.66 6.70 -4.23
C ARG A 93 12.62 7.54 -5.11
N GLY A 94 12.10 8.27 -6.09
CA GLY A 94 12.87 9.10 -7.03
C GLY A 94 13.11 10.52 -6.50
N LEU A 95 14.09 11.22 -7.08
CA LEU A 95 14.45 12.61 -6.73
C LEU A 95 13.31 13.63 -6.88
N GLU A 96 12.22 13.29 -7.59
CA GLU A 96 11.13 14.22 -7.85
C GLU A 96 10.12 14.27 -6.69
N ARG A 97 10.24 15.34 -5.91
CA ARG A 97 9.22 15.75 -4.94
C ARG A 97 7.97 16.21 -5.70
N ASN A 98 6.77 15.83 -5.24
CA ASN A 98 5.44 16.26 -5.73
C ASN A 98 4.84 15.55 -6.96
N ARG A 99 5.24 14.30 -7.25
CA ARG A 99 4.46 13.49 -8.20
C ARG A 99 3.07 13.18 -7.65
N THR A 100 2.10 13.11 -8.55
CA THR A 100 0.67 12.96 -8.24
C THR A 100 0.03 11.99 -9.23
N GLY A 101 -0.83 11.11 -8.73
CA GLY A 101 -1.65 10.16 -9.48
C GLY A 101 -3.13 10.51 -9.39
N CYS A 102 -3.93 9.91 -10.27
CA CYS A 102 -5.39 10.00 -10.27
C CYS A 102 -5.99 8.61 -10.09
N GLU A 103 -7.01 8.48 -9.23
CA GLU A 103 -7.81 7.26 -9.11
C GLU A 103 -9.30 7.60 -9.18
N CYS A 104 -10.08 6.73 -9.84
CA CYS A 104 -11.52 6.92 -9.96
C CYS A 104 -12.24 6.33 -8.74
N PHE A 105 -13.36 6.93 -8.34
CA PHE A 105 -14.19 6.37 -7.29
C PHE A 105 -14.68 4.98 -7.71
N LYS A 106 -14.51 4.02 -6.80
CA LYS A 106 -15.10 2.70 -6.95
C LYS A 106 -16.61 2.84 -6.90
N SER A 107 -17.30 2.10 -7.77
CA SER A 107 -18.75 2.08 -7.82
C SER A 107 -19.27 1.66 -6.44
N LEU A 108 -20.11 2.49 -5.82
CA LEU A 108 -20.76 2.09 -4.59
C LEU A 108 -21.67 0.89 -4.86
N PRO A 109 -21.72 -0.12 -3.97
CA PRO A 109 -22.67 -1.21 -4.09
C PRO A 109 -24.11 -0.68 -4.24
N PRO A 110 -24.98 -1.36 -5.00
CA PRO A 110 -26.35 -0.90 -5.26
C PRO A 110 -27.15 -0.57 -3.98
N GLU A 111 -26.87 -1.25 -2.89
CA GLU A 111 -27.50 -1.06 -1.58
C GLU A 111 -27.18 0.32 -0.97
N MET A 112 -25.93 0.76 -1.10
CA MET A 112 -25.47 2.08 -0.64
C MET A 112 -26.06 3.21 -1.48
N LEU A 113 -26.24 2.97 -2.78
CA LEU A 113 -26.92 3.92 -3.68
C LEU A 113 -28.42 4.07 -3.32
N ARG A 114 -29.09 2.98 -2.94
CA ARG A 114 -30.49 3.02 -2.45
C ARG A 114 -30.60 3.79 -1.13
N ARG A 115 -29.66 3.62 -0.20
CA ARG A 115 -29.61 4.38 1.06
C ARG A 115 -29.39 5.88 0.81
N ARG A 116 -28.49 6.25 -0.10
CA ARG A 116 -28.23 7.65 -0.49
C ARG A 116 -29.49 8.32 -1.09
N ARG A 117 -30.23 7.63 -1.97
CA ARG A 117 -31.50 8.14 -2.51
C ARG A 117 -32.55 8.38 -1.42
N ARG A 118 -32.68 7.45 -0.46
CA ARG A 118 -33.60 7.62 0.68
C ARG A 118 -33.23 8.81 1.56
N HIS A 119 -31.95 9.01 1.85
CA HIS A 119 -31.49 10.19 2.60
C HIS A 119 -31.66 11.51 1.84
N ALA A 120 -31.41 11.53 0.53
CA ALA A 120 -31.62 12.71 -0.31
C ALA A 120 -33.12 13.07 -0.41
N ALA A 121 -34.01 12.07 -0.47
CA ALA A 121 -35.44 12.26 -0.42
C ALA A 121 -35.91 12.80 0.95
N SER A 122 -35.36 12.26 2.05
CA SER A 122 -35.66 12.72 3.42
C SER A 122 -35.23 14.17 3.67
N LYS A 123 -34.08 14.62 3.15
CA LYS A 123 -33.64 16.02 3.28
C LYS A 123 -34.51 17.04 2.54
N ARG A 124 -35.39 16.60 1.62
CA ARG A 124 -36.34 17.46 0.91
C ARG A 124 -37.66 17.68 1.66
N SER A 125 -37.87 16.97 2.78
CA SER A 125 -39.06 17.09 3.64
C SER A 125 -38.72 17.83 4.93
N TYR A 126 -38.39 19.11 4.83
CA TYR A 126 -38.62 20.04 5.94
C TYR A 126 -39.29 21.28 5.34
N LYS A 127 -40.58 21.42 5.60
CA LYS A 127 -41.35 22.65 5.41
C LYS A 127 -41.64 23.13 6.83
N ILE A 128 -41.06 24.28 7.20
CA ILE A 128 -41.55 25.08 8.33
C ILE A 128 -42.81 25.80 7.83
#